data_AF-A0A5B9WUH6-F1
#
_entry.id   AF-A0A5B9WUH6-F1
#
_cell.length_a   1.000
_cell.length_b   1.000
_cell.length_c   1.000
_cell.angle_alpha   90.00
_cell.angle_beta   90.00
_cell.angle_gamma   90.00
#
_symmetry.space_group_name_H-M   'P 1'
#
loop_
_entity.id
_entity.type
_entity.pdbx_description
1 polymer ?
#
loop_
_entity_poly.entity_id
_entity_poly.type
_entity_poly.pdbx_seq_one_letter_code
_entity_poly.pdbx_strand_id
1 'polypeptide(L)' 'MADGDAAAHESAKPARTPSRRGFAAMDKEKQRMIASKGGKASHGGGRKPGKNR' A
#
# COMPACT_ATOMS: atom_id res chain seq x y z
N MET A 1 -49.68 3.52 -24.03
CA MET A 1 -48.45 2.77 -24.35
C MET A 1 -47.31 3.68 -23.93
N ALA A 2 -46.67 3.40 -22.80
CA ALA A 2 -45.67 4.30 -22.23
C ALA A 2 -44.30 4.11 -22.91
N ASP A 3 -43.74 5.23 -23.33
CA ASP A 3 -42.36 5.49 -23.77
C ASP A 3 -41.33 5.10 -22.68
N GLY A 4 -40.08 4.81 -23.09
CA GLY A 4 -38.94 4.66 -22.18
C GLY A 4 -37.83 3.81 -22.80
N ASP A 5 -37.04 4.39 -23.70
CA ASP A 5 -35.77 5.07 -23.43
C ASP A 5 -34.59 4.08 -23.31
N ALA A 6 -33.75 4.14 -24.34
CA ALA A 6 -32.53 3.36 -24.51
C ALA A 6 -31.43 3.93 -23.60
N ALA A 7 -31.28 3.37 -22.41
CA ALA A 7 -30.12 3.66 -21.57
C ALA A 7 -28.94 2.78 -21.98
N ALA A 8 -28.06 3.37 -22.80
CA ALA A 8 -26.70 2.90 -23.02
C ALA A 8 -26.02 2.63 -21.67
N HIS A 9 -25.56 1.39 -21.44
CA HIS A 9 -24.63 1.11 -20.35
C HIS A 9 -23.24 1.61 -20.76
N GLU A 10 -23.08 2.92 -20.59
CA GLU A 10 -21.81 3.63 -20.50
C GLU A 10 -20.88 2.86 -19.56
N SER A 11 -19.70 2.54 -20.06
CA SER A 11 -18.71 1.69 -19.41
C SER A 11 -18.19 2.32 -18.12
N ALA A 12 -18.88 2.07 -17.01
CA ALA A 12 -18.39 2.39 -15.68
C ALA A 12 -17.09 1.59 -15.44
N LYS A 13 -15.96 2.29 -15.44
CA LYS A 13 -14.64 1.70 -15.17
C LYS A 13 -14.73 0.93 -13.85
N PRO A 14 -14.34 -0.36 -13.80
CA PRO A 14 -14.44 -1.13 -12.56
C PRO A 14 -13.56 -0.44 -11.52
N ALA A 15 -14.20 0.04 -10.45
CA ALA A 15 -13.52 0.58 -9.28
C ALA A 15 -12.51 -0.49 -8.83
N ARG A 16 -11.22 -0.20 -9.00
CA ARG A 16 -10.16 -1.15 -8.66
C ARG A 16 -10.23 -1.39 -7.16
N THR A 17 -10.71 -2.57 -6.78
CA THR A 17 -10.71 -2.97 -5.37
C THR A 17 -9.27 -2.95 -4.88
N PRO A 18 -8.96 -2.24 -3.78
CA PRO A 18 -7.61 -2.23 -3.25
C PRO A 18 -7.29 -3.65 -2.83
N SER A 19 -6.38 -4.28 -3.57
CA SER A 19 -5.93 -5.63 -3.25
C SER A 19 -5.27 -5.57 -1.87
N ARG A 20 -5.64 -6.47 -0.96
CA ARG A 20 -5.04 -6.61 0.38
C ARG A 20 -3.59 -7.13 0.28
N ARG A 21 -2.72 -6.35 -0.35
CA ARG A 21 -1.32 -6.66 -0.63
C ARG A 21 -0.44 -5.57 -0.03
N GLY A 22 0.81 -5.93 0.27
CA GLY A 22 1.79 -5.00 0.85
C GLY A 22 1.75 -4.95 2.38
N PHE A 23 2.69 -4.20 2.94
CA PHE A 23 2.95 -4.15 4.39
C PHE A 23 1.74 -3.68 5.19
N ALA A 24 1.06 -2.64 4.73
CA ALA A 24 -0.12 -2.07 5.40
C ALA A 24 -1.33 -3.02 5.43
N ALA A 25 -1.39 -3.99 4.51
CA ALA A 25 -2.48 -4.97 4.43
C ALA A 25 -2.23 -6.25 5.23
N MET A 26 -1.04 -6.42 5.85
CA MET A 26 -0.72 -7.58 6.70
C MET A 26 -1.34 -7.46 8.10
N ASP A 27 -1.36 -8.55 8.86
CA ASP A 27 -1.76 -8.53 10.28
C ASP A 27 -0.79 -7.72 11.14
N LYS A 28 -1.31 -7.10 12.20
CA LYS A 28 -0.55 -6.21 13.11
C LYS A 28 0.69 -6.88 13.70
N GLU A 29 0.60 -8.16 14.06
CA GLU A 29 1.73 -8.91 14.62
C GLU A 29 2.86 -9.10 13.60
N LYS A 30 2.50 -9.47 12.38
CA LYS A 30 3.45 -9.66 11.28
C LYS A 30 4.10 -8.34 10.87
N GLN A 31 3.33 -7.26 10.82
CA GLN A 31 3.85 -5.89 10.62
C GLN A 31 4.88 -5.52 11.69
N ARG A 32 4.55 -5.73 12.97
CA ARG A 32 5.45 -5.43 14.10
C ARG A 32 6.75 -6.22 14.02
N MET A 33 6.67 -7.51 13.69
CA MET A 33 7.85 -8.36 13.53
C MET A 33 8.77 -7.86 12.40
N ILE A 34 8.20 -7.55 11.23
CA ILE A 34 8.97 -7.06 10.07
C ILE A 34 9.58 -5.69 10.37
N ALA A 35 8.82 -4.75 10.95
CA ALA A 35 9.33 -3.45 11.37
C ALA A 35 10.48 -3.57 12.38
N SER A 36 10.33 -4.47 13.36
CA SER A 36 11.39 -4.73 14.35
C SER A 36 12.66 -5.30 13.72
N LYS A 37 12.52 -6.18 12.72
CA LYS A 37 13.66 -6.71 11.95
C LYS A 37 14.31 -5.62 11.08
N GLY A 38 13.51 -4.79 10.41
CA GLY A 38 13.99 -3.69 9.57
C GLY A 38 14.74 -2.62 10.35
N GLY A 39 14.21 -2.19 11.50
CA GLY A 39 14.86 -1.19 12.36
C GLY A 39 16.19 -1.67 12.94
N LYS A 40 16.29 -2.96 13.30
CA LYS A 40 17.55 -3.59 13.74
C LYS A 40 18.60 -3.61 12.62
N ALA A 41 18.19 -3.90 11.38
CA ALA A 41 19.08 -3.91 10.23
C ALA A 41 19.64 -2.51 9.90
N SER A 42 18.82 -1.46 10.03
CA SER A 42 19.25 -0.08 9.77
C SER A 42 20.21 0.50 10.81
N HIS A 43 20.32 -0.10 12.00
CA HIS A 43 21.21 0.38 13.06
C HIS A 43 22.69 0.09 12.81
N GLY A 44 23.01 -0.81 11.86
CA GLY A 44 24.38 -1.25 11.57
C GLY A 44 25.07 -0.57 10.38
N GLY A 45 24.37 0.27 9.60
CA GLY A 45 24.95 0.81 8.37
C GLY A 45 24.32 2.12 7.94
N GLY A 46 25.08 3.22 8.02
CA GLY A 46 24.74 4.39 7.21
C GLY A 46 24.90 5.77 7.83
N ARG A 47 25.55 5.94 8.98
CA ARG A 47 26.03 7.27 9.38
C ARG A 47 27.53 7.20 9.61
N LYS A 48 28.29 7.22 8.52
CA LYS A 48 29.67 7.71 8.58
C LYS A 48 29.54 9.18 9.02
N PRO A 49 29.93 9.58 10.24
CA PRO A 49 30.05 10.99 10.52
C PRO A 49 31.05 11.52 9.50
N GLY A 50 30.61 12.48 8.67
CA GLY A 50 31.50 13.20 7.78
C GLY A 50 32.68 13.65 8.63
N LYS A 51 33.85 13.08 8.34
CA LYS A 51 35.10 13.58 8.86
C LYS A 51 35.15 15.06 8.45
N ASN A 52 35.68 15.91 9.33
CA ASN A 52 35.90 17.35 9.16
C ASN A 52 34.75 18.27 9.67
N ARG A 53 34.71 18.49 10.99
CA ARG A 53 34.44 19.81 11.59
C ARG A 53 35.32 19.98 12.81
#